data_AF-A0A210QGA1-F1
#
_entry.id   AF-A0A210QGA1-F1
#
_cell.length_a   1.000
_cell.length_b   1.000
_cell.length_c   1.000
_cell.angle_alpha   90.00
_cell.angle_beta   90.00
_cell.angle_gamma   90.00
#
_symmetry.space_group_name_H-M   'P 1'
#
loop_
_entity.id
_entity.type
_entity.pdbx_description
1 polymer ?
#
loop_
_entity_poly.entity_id
_entity_poly.type
_entity_poly.pdbx_seq_one_letter_code
_entity_poly.pdbx_strand_id
1 'polypeptide(L)'
;MDSLEMAPEKTLERQQEGSNIIGCQVLRSDGVYVKGKVLGTKVKFTADTGAARTVLSTRAYDKILNENKPTLNPPEMLTGASGKPLRELGRADFDVQLGH
;
A
#
# COMPACT_ATOMS: atom_id res chain seq x y z
N MET A 1 62.61 -13.13 1.70
CA MET A 1 61.52 -14.03 1.30
C MET A 1 60.77 -14.30 2.60
N ASP A 2 59.68 -13.62 2.94
CA ASP A 2 58.64 -13.07 2.08
C ASP A 2 58.06 -11.78 2.67
N SER A 3 57.94 -10.76 1.81
CA SER A 3 57.15 -9.56 2.07
C SER A 3 55.71 -9.86 1.64
N LEU A 4 54.81 -10.02 2.60
CA LEU A 4 53.36 -10.06 2.31
C LEU A 4 52.88 -8.64 1.99
N GLU A 5 52.75 -8.39 0.69
CA GLU A 5 52.15 -7.21 0.12
C GLU A 5 50.63 -7.27 0.35
N MET A 6 50.10 -6.44 1.26
CA MET A 6 48.66 -6.31 1.48
C MET A 6 48.08 -5.35 0.43
N ALA A 7 47.20 -5.87 -0.43
CA ALA A 7 46.49 -5.10 -1.44
C ALA A 7 45.51 -4.10 -0.78
N PRO A 8 45.26 -2.93 -1.40
CA PRO A 8 44.37 -1.92 -0.83
C PRO A 8 42.90 -2.33 -0.99
N GLU A 9 42.13 -2.21 0.10
CA GLU A 9 40.67 -2.33 0.10
C GLU A 9 40.08 -1.24 -0.81
N LYS A 10 39.43 -1.66 -1.91
CA LYS A 10 38.62 -0.75 -2.72
C LYS A 10 37.34 -0.42 -1.97
N THR A 11 37.28 0.77 -1.38
CA THR A 11 36.04 1.39 -0.93
C THR A 11 35.11 1.55 -2.13
N LEU A 12 34.06 0.72 -2.20
CA LEU A 12 32.94 0.92 -3.13
C LEU A 12 32.16 2.16 -2.68
N GLU A 13 32.43 3.30 -3.30
CA GLU A 13 31.50 4.42 -3.25
C GLU A 13 30.20 4.01 -3.96
N ARG A 14 29.15 3.74 -3.18
CA ARG A 14 27.80 3.65 -3.71
C ARG A 14 27.45 5.03 -4.26
N GLN A 15 27.45 5.15 -5.58
CA GLN A 15 26.79 6.24 -6.28
C GLN A 15 25.34 6.28 -5.79
N GLN A 16 25.00 7.35 -5.08
CA GLN A 16 23.64 7.63 -4.66
C GLN A 16 22.86 8.00 -5.93
N GLU A 17 22.26 7.00 -6.58
CA GLU A 17 21.30 7.23 -7.65
C GLU A 17 20.23 8.19 -7.12
N GLY A 18 20.13 9.35 -7.77
CA GLY A 18 19.17 10.38 -7.43
C GLY A 18 17.79 9.76 -7.35
N SER A 19 17.20 9.76 -6.15
CA SER A 19 15.84 9.31 -5.94
C SER A 19 14.92 10.23 -6.74
N ASN A 20 14.40 9.74 -7.87
CA ASN A 20 13.31 10.39 -8.58
C ASN A 20 12.06 10.26 -7.71
N ILE A 21 11.90 11.19 -6.76
CA ILE A 21 10.73 11.24 -5.90
C ILE A 21 9.62 11.97 -6.67
N ILE A 22 8.62 11.22 -7.13
CA ILE A 22 7.33 11.80 -7.51
C ILE A 22 6.51 11.95 -6.23
N GLY A 23 6.69 13.10 -5.56
CA GLY A 23 5.93 13.44 -4.36
C GLY A 23 4.61 14.11 -4.75
N CYS A 24 3.48 13.49 -4.41
CA CYS A 24 2.16 14.12 -4.49
C CYS A 24 1.68 14.41 -3.06
N GLN A 25 1.63 15.68 -2.68
CA GLN A 25 1.00 16.09 -1.44
C GLN A 25 -0.46 16.47 -1.73
N VAL A 26 -1.40 15.65 -1.24
CA VAL A 26 -2.82 16.01 -1.31
C VAL A 26 -3.07 17.15 -0.34
N LEU A 27 -3.33 18.35 -0.87
CA LEU A 27 -3.72 19.53 -0.08
C LEU A 27 -4.93 19.17 0.81
N ARG A 28 -4.76 19.31 2.13
CA ARG A 28 -5.78 19.09 3.18
C ARG A 28 -6.12 17.62 3.53
N SER A 29 -5.13 16.72 3.62
CA SER A 29 -5.34 15.51 4.41
C SER A 29 -5.28 15.85 5.90
N ASP A 30 -6.42 15.73 6.60
CA ASP A 30 -6.46 15.82 8.07
C ASP A 30 -5.77 14.57 8.65
N GLY A 31 -4.44 14.59 8.75
CA GLY A 31 -3.63 13.48 9.26
C GLY A 31 -3.56 12.29 8.29
N VAL A 32 -3.63 11.06 8.83
CA VAL A 32 -3.54 9.78 8.08
C VAL A 32 -4.74 9.50 7.19
N TYR A 33 -5.75 10.37 7.14
CA TYR A 33 -6.96 10.13 6.38
C TYR A 33 -6.98 10.85 5.03
N VAL A 34 -7.32 10.10 3.99
CA VAL A 34 -7.41 10.60 2.62
C VAL A 34 -8.82 10.39 2.09
N LYS A 35 -9.48 11.45 1.61
CA LYS A 35 -10.75 11.30 0.88
C LYS A 35 -10.47 10.71 -0.50
N GLY A 36 -11.39 9.89 -1.00
CA GLY A 36 -11.25 9.33 -2.34
C GLY A 36 -12.49 8.56 -2.78
N LYS A 37 -12.31 7.71 -3.78
CA LYS A 37 -13.35 6.84 -4.33
C LYS A 37 -12.84 5.42 -4.56
N VAL A 38 -13.72 4.44 -4.39
CA VAL A 38 -13.55 3.05 -4.84
C VAL A 38 -14.64 2.78 -5.86
N LEU A 39 -14.28 2.47 -7.11
CA LEU A 39 -15.26 2.22 -8.18
C LEU A 39 -16.34 3.33 -8.24
N GLY A 40 -15.90 4.58 -8.18
CA GLY A 40 -16.78 5.77 -8.16
C GLY A 40 -17.47 6.09 -6.82
N THR A 41 -17.48 5.16 -5.86
CA THR A 41 -18.13 5.33 -4.55
C THR A 41 -17.23 6.09 -3.58
N LYS A 42 -17.73 7.18 -2.99
CA LYS A 42 -16.95 8.01 -2.04
C LYS A 42 -16.60 7.26 -0.76
N VAL A 43 -15.32 7.23 -0.41
CA VAL A 43 -14.77 6.57 0.78
C VAL A 43 -13.73 7.48 1.45
N LYS A 44 -13.58 7.35 2.78
CA LYS A 44 -12.48 7.94 3.54
C LYS A 44 -11.48 6.83 3.85
N PHE A 45 -10.29 6.92 3.25
CA PHE A 45 -9.20 5.98 3.43
C PHE A 45 -8.34 6.37 4.64
N THR A 46 -7.71 5.39 5.25
CA THR A 46 -6.57 5.58 6.14
C THR A 46 -5.33 5.14 5.37
N ALA A 47 -4.32 5.99 5.27
CA ALA A 47 -3.01 5.62 4.74
C ALA A 47 -2.24 4.90 5.84
N ASP A 48 -2.03 3.60 5.66
CA ASP A 48 -1.29 2.75 6.59
C ASP A 48 -0.06 2.16 5.89
N THR A 49 1.11 2.74 6.16
CA THR A 49 2.38 2.30 5.58
C THR A 49 2.85 0.95 6.14
N GLY A 50 2.27 0.48 7.25
CA GLY A 50 2.56 -0.83 7.83
C GLY A 50 1.76 -1.97 7.20
N ALA A 51 0.76 -1.66 6.37
CA ALA A 51 -0.08 -2.66 5.73
C ALA A 51 0.53 -3.14 4.41
N ALA A 52 0.72 -4.45 4.26
CA ALA A 52 1.16 -5.07 3.01
C ALA A 52 0.05 -5.10 1.93
N ARG A 53 -1.21 -4.93 2.33
CA ARG A 53 -2.39 -5.05 1.49
C ARG A 53 -3.41 -3.95 1.83
N THR A 54 -4.11 -3.47 0.81
CA THR A 54 -5.26 -2.58 1.00
C THR A 54 -6.47 -3.39 1.43
N VAL A 55 -7.12 -2.98 2.52
CA VAL A 55 -8.33 -3.63 3.04
C VAL A 55 -9.53 -2.71 2.85
N LEU A 56 -10.57 -3.23 2.20
CA LEU A 56 -11.85 -2.56 2.07
C LEU A 56 -12.83 -3.10 3.11
N SER A 57 -13.33 -2.25 4.00
CA SER A 57 -14.38 -2.66 4.94
C SER A 57 -15.66 -3.09 4.20
N THR A 58 -16.38 -4.07 4.74
CA THR A 58 -17.68 -4.51 4.22
C THR A 58 -18.65 -3.33 4.05
N ARG A 59 -18.68 -2.40 5.03
CA ARG A 59 -19.50 -1.18 4.94
C ARG A 59 -19.19 -0.30 3.73
N ALA A 60 -17.93 -0.25 3.30
CA ALA A 60 -17.54 0.51 2.10
C ALA A 60 -17.88 -0.27 0.83
N TYR A 61 -17.66 -1.58 0.82
CA TYR A 61 -18.02 -2.47 -0.28
C TYR A 61 -19.53 -2.47 -0.57
N ASP A 62 -20.37 -2.49 0.48
CA ASP A 62 -21.83 -2.52 0.34
C ASP A 62 -22.40 -1.26 -0.30
N LYS A 63 -21.66 -0.14 -0.28
CA LYS A 63 -22.06 1.12 -0.93
C LYS A 63 -21.77 1.14 -2.43
N ILE A 64 -20.97 0.21 -2.93
CA ILE A 64 -20.67 0.10 -4.36
C ILE A 64 -21.95 -0.35 -5.06
N LEU A 65 -22.28 0.29 -6.18
CA LEU A 65 -23.43 -0.12 -7.00
C LEU A 65 -23.23 -1.57 -7.47
N ASN A 66 -24.31 -2.36 -7.45
CA ASN A 66 -24.21 -3.79 -7.75
C ASN A 66 -23.64 -4.05 -9.14
N GLU A 67 -23.96 -3.23 -10.15
CA GLU A 67 -23.37 -3.33 -11.49
C GLU A 67 -21.85 -3.13 -11.54
N ASN A 68 -21.28 -2.45 -10.54
CA ASN A 68 -19.86 -2.14 -10.45
C ASN A 68 -19.13 -3.09 -9.51
N LYS A 69 -19.83 -3.94 -8.74
CA LYS A 69 -19.18 -4.85 -7.78
C LYS A 69 -18.38 -5.91 -8.55
N PRO A 70 -17.07 -6.06 -8.26
CA PRO A 70 -16.28 -7.11 -8.88
C PRO A 70 -16.67 -8.48 -8.31
N THR A 71 -16.46 -9.53 -9.10
CA THR A 71 -16.52 -10.90 -8.59
C THR A 71 -15.38 -11.12 -7.60
N LEU A 72 -15.70 -11.62 -6.41
CA LEU A 72 -14.70 -11.91 -5.38
C LEU A 72 -14.03 -13.26 -5.66
N ASN A 73 -12.71 -13.26 -5.71
CA ASN A 73 -11.88 -14.45 -5.63
C ASN A 73 -11.75 -14.92 -4.17
N PRO A 74 -11.31 -16.17 -3.93
CA PRO A 74 -11.10 -16.68 -2.57
C PRO A 74 -10.18 -15.78 -1.72
N PRO A 75 -10.40 -15.71 -0.39
CA PRO A 75 -9.60 -14.89 0.53
C PRO A 75 -8.15 -15.37 0.66
N GLU A 76 -7.25 -14.49 1.14
CA GLU A 76 -5.82 -14.82 1.34
C GLU A 76 -5.45 -15.11 2.81
N MET A 77 -6.40 -15.08 3.74
CA MET A 77 -6.21 -15.21 5.19
C MET A 77 -5.33 -14.10 5.78
N LEU A 78 -5.82 -12.87 5.71
CA LEU A 78 -5.21 -11.70 6.32
C LEU A 78 -5.17 -11.84 7.84
N THR A 79 -4.03 -11.45 8.42
CA THR A 79 -3.84 -11.37 9.87
C THR A 79 -4.03 -9.93 10.32
N GLY A 80 -4.90 -9.72 11.30
CA GLY A 80 -5.11 -8.41 11.91
C GLY A 80 -3.94 -8.01 12.82
N ALA A 81 -3.90 -6.74 13.22
CA ALA A 81 -2.85 -6.20 14.09
C ALA A 81 -2.74 -6.92 15.46
N SER A 82 -3.78 -7.63 15.89
CA SER A 82 -3.78 -8.46 17.10
C SER A 82 -3.18 -9.86 16.91
N GLY A 83 -2.70 -10.19 15.70
CA GLY A 83 -2.23 -11.53 15.33
C GLY A 83 -3.35 -12.52 15.02
N LYS A 84 -4.63 -12.10 15.09
CA LYS A 84 -5.78 -12.96 14.81
C LYS A 84 -6.17 -12.89 13.32
N PRO A 85 -6.64 -13.99 12.72
CA PRO A 85 -7.18 -13.96 11.36
C PRO A 85 -8.36 -12.99 11.24
N LEU A 86 -8.39 -12.24 10.14
CA LEU A 86 -9.54 -11.44 9.74
C LEU A 86 -10.52 -12.30 8.95
N ARG A 87 -11.81 -12.06 9.15
CA ARG A 87 -12.85 -12.65 8.30
C ARG A 87 -12.93 -11.87 7.00
N GLU A 88 -12.35 -12.42 5.95
CA GLU A 88 -12.44 -11.88 4.59
C GLU A 88 -13.67 -12.41 3.86
N LEU A 89 -14.28 -11.55 3.03
CA LEU A 89 -15.32 -11.97 2.07
C LEU A 89 -14.71 -12.49 0.76
N GLY A 90 -13.43 -12.17 0.50
CA GLY A 90 -12.70 -12.52 -0.71
C GLY A 90 -11.78 -11.37 -1.12
N ARG A 91 -11.16 -11.52 -2.30
CA ARG A 91 -10.26 -10.52 -2.89
C ARG A 91 -10.68 -10.17 -4.32
N ALA A 92 -10.44 -8.94 -4.73
CA ALA A 92 -10.64 -8.47 -6.10
C ALA A 92 -9.76 -7.24 -6.35
N ASP A 93 -9.60 -6.89 -7.63
CA ASP A 93 -8.99 -5.63 -8.03
C ASP A 93 -10.04 -4.51 -7.99
N PHE A 94 -9.63 -3.35 -7.47
CA PHE A 94 -10.48 -2.18 -7.33
C PHE A 94 -9.78 -0.96 -7.88
N ASP A 95 -10.46 -0.22 -8.74
CA ASP A 95 -10.00 1.11 -9.12
C ASP A 95 -10.21 2.08 -7.96
N VAL A 96 -9.10 2.62 -7.46
CA VAL A 96 -9.06 3.57 -6.35
C VAL A 96 -8.58 4.93 -6.83
N GLN A 97 -9.33 5.96 -6.47
CA GLN A 97 -8.94 7.35 -6.64
C GLN A 97 -8.69 7.96 -5.27
N LEU A 98 -7.50 8.52 -5.06
CA LEU A 98 -7.13 9.24 -3.84
C LEU A 98 -7.10 10.75 -4.14
N GLY A 99 -7.58 11.56 -3.19
CA GLY A 99 -7.71 12.99 -3.40
C GLY A 99 -9.06 13.40 -3.98
N HIS A 100 -9.19 14.68 -4.31
CA HIS A 100 -10.40 15.32 -4.80
C HIS A 100 -10.25 15.71 -6.27
#